data_AF-A0ABD4KSV3-F1
#
_entry.id   AF-A0ABD4KSV3-F1
#
_cell.length_a   1.000
_cell.length_b   1.000
_cell.length_c   1.000
_cell.angle_alpha   90.00
_cell.angle_beta   90.00
_cell.angle_gamma   90.00
#
_symmetry.space_group_name_H-M   'P 1'
#
loop_
_entity.id
_entity.type
_entity.pdbx_description
1 polymer ?
#
loop_
_entity_poly.entity_id
_entity_poly.type
_entity_poly.pdbx_seq_one_letter_code
_entity_poly.pdbx_strand_id
1 'polypeptide(L)'
;FTVTDKAGNTAIETFQISLSGRNDGPVITNAVSDSQGATVEDGATRVSGQLSASDLDTGDQLSWEVVGSGSNPGTGNYGNLAVLPSTGQWVYRLDQGAHTQALAYGEQKQETFTLRV
;
A
#
# COMPACT_ATOMS: atom_id res chain seq x y z
N PHE A 1 2.91 -40.07 -24.87
CA PHE A 1 2.08 -41.29 -24.92
C PHE A 1 2.86 -42.38 -25.67
N THR A 2 2.45 -43.64 -25.50
CA THR A 2 3.09 -44.81 -26.13
C THR A 2 2.20 -45.34 -27.24
N VAL A 3 2.77 -45.61 -28.41
CA VAL A 3 2.10 -46.26 -29.54
C VAL A 3 2.73 -47.63 -29.75
N THR A 4 1.91 -48.63 -30.03
CA THR A 4 2.34 -50.03 -30.23
C THR A 4 1.84 -50.53 -31.58
N ASP A 5 2.72 -51.13 -32.38
CA ASP A 5 2.34 -51.73 -33.66
C ASP A 5 1.78 -53.15 -33.48
N LYS A 6 1.29 -53.76 -34.58
CA LYS A 6 0.74 -55.13 -34.55
C LYS A 6 1.79 -56.22 -34.28
N ALA A 7 3.08 -55.92 -34.41
CA ALA A 7 4.17 -56.83 -34.07
C ALA A 7 4.63 -56.68 -32.61
N GLY A 8 4.04 -55.74 -31.86
CA GLY A 8 4.36 -55.47 -30.46
C GLY A 8 5.49 -54.47 -30.25
N ASN A 9 6.03 -53.85 -31.31
CA ASN A 9 7.03 -52.80 -31.16
C ASN A 9 6.39 -51.53 -30.62
N THR A 10 7.09 -50.80 -29.76
CA THR A 10 6.58 -49.57 -29.16
C THR A 10 7.41 -48.35 -29.55
N ALA A 11 6.75 -47.22 -29.70
CA ALA A 11 7.35 -45.89 -29.78
C ALA A 11 6.76 -45.02 -28.67
N ILE A 12 7.60 -44.25 -27.99
CA ILE A 12 7.20 -43.37 -26.89
C ILE A 12 7.53 -41.93 -27.30
N GLU A 13 6.55 -41.05 -27.15
CA GLU A 13 6.73 -39.61 -27.33
C GLU A 13 6.28 -38.86 -26.07
N THR A 14 6.99 -37.82 -25.67
CA THR A 14 6.64 -37.00 -24.51
C THR A 14 5.93 -35.74 -24.98
N PHE A 15 4.72 -35.49 -24.47
CA PHE A 15 4.00 -34.24 -24.70
C PHE A 15 4.30 -33.28 -23.56
N GLN A 16 4.93 -32.15 -23.86
CA GLN A 16 5.25 -31.11 -22.88
C GLN A 16 4.38 -29.89 -23.15
N ILE A 17 3.72 -29.39 -22.11
CA ILE A 17 3.08 -28.07 -22.09
C ILE A 17 3.94 -27.18 -21.20
N SER A 18 4.41 -26.06 -21.73
CA SER A 18 4.99 -25.00 -20.92
C SER A 18 3.91 -23.96 -20.59
N LEU A 19 3.84 -23.56 -19.33
CA LEU A 19 3.05 -22.42 -18.86
C LEU A 19 4.01 -21.32 -18.43
N SER A 20 3.68 -20.07 -18.75
CA SER A 20 4.38 -18.89 -18.25
C SER A 20 3.40 -18.02 -17.48
N GLY A 21 3.77 -17.61 -16.27
CA GLY A 21 3.04 -16.61 -15.50
C GLY A 21 3.36 -15.20 -15.99
N ARG A 22 2.55 -14.22 -15.58
CA ARG A 22 2.84 -12.79 -15.66
C ARG A 22 2.82 -12.23 -14.25
N ASN A 23 3.66 -11.23 -13.97
CA ASN A 23 3.55 -10.45 -12.75
C ASN A 23 2.43 -9.43 -12.92
N ASP A 24 1.41 -9.52 -12.09
CA ASP A 24 0.41 -8.47 -11.93
C ASP A 24 0.94 -7.44 -10.90
N GLY A 25 0.16 -6.39 -10.63
CA GLY A 25 0.52 -5.38 -9.63
C GLY A 25 -0.30 -5.52 -8.36
N PRO A 26 0.12 -4.87 -7.27
CA PRO A 26 -0.58 -4.99 -6.00
C PRO A 26 -1.95 -4.31 -6.04
N VAL A 27 -2.88 -4.84 -5.25
CA VAL A 27 -4.23 -4.30 -5.08
C VAL A 27 -4.38 -3.78 -3.65
N ILE A 28 -4.78 -2.53 -3.52
CA ILE A 28 -5.12 -1.92 -2.22
C ILE A 28 -6.45 -2.50 -1.71
N THR A 29 -6.48 -2.96 -0.47
CA THR A 29 -7.60 -3.70 0.15
C THR A 29 -8.11 -3.08 1.45
N ASN A 30 -7.69 -1.85 1.78
CA ASN A 30 -8.06 -1.19 3.03
C ASN A 30 -9.56 -0.81 3.09
N ALA A 31 -10.12 -0.79 4.30
CA ALA A 31 -11.40 -0.12 4.54
C ALA A 31 -11.19 1.41 4.50
N VAL A 32 -12.26 2.16 4.21
CA VAL A 32 -12.21 3.63 4.16
C VAL A 32 -11.80 4.22 5.53
N SER A 33 -12.13 3.56 6.63
CA SER A 33 -11.72 3.96 7.99
C SER A 33 -10.22 3.86 8.22
N ASP A 34 -9.54 2.95 7.53
CA ASP A 34 -8.12 2.65 7.75
C ASP A 34 -7.19 3.76 7.22
N SER A 35 -7.71 4.57 6.29
CA SER A 35 -7.03 5.71 5.68
C SER A 35 -7.51 7.05 6.25
N GLN A 36 -8.19 7.05 7.40
CA GLN A 36 -8.70 8.26 8.04
C GLN A 36 -8.19 8.39 9.48
N GLY A 37 -8.05 9.63 9.92
CA GLY A 37 -7.66 9.97 11.28
C GLY A 37 -8.09 11.40 11.61
N ALA A 38 -8.24 11.67 12.91
CA ALA A 38 -8.56 13.00 13.41
C ALA A 38 -7.66 13.33 14.60
N THR A 39 -7.33 14.61 14.71
CA THR A 39 -6.54 15.21 15.78
C THR A 39 -7.21 16.54 16.13
N VAL A 40 -6.89 17.07 17.30
CA VAL A 40 -7.45 18.33 17.81
C VAL A 40 -6.28 19.16 18.32
N GLU A 41 -6.29 20.45 17.98
CA GLU A 41 -5.40 21.44 18.57
C GLU A 41 -5.42 21.33 20.10
N ASP A 42 -4.25 21.48 20.73
CA ASP A 42 -4.04 21.29 22.17
C ASP A 42 -4.52 19.95 22.76
N GLY A 43 -4.85 18.99 21.89
CA GLY A 43 -5.28 17.65 22.24
C GLY A 43 -4.25 16.59 21.84
N ALA A 44 -4.74 15.44 21.38
CA ALA A 44 -3.88 14.38 20.88
C ALA A 44 -3.24 14.80 19.54
N THR A 45 -1.94 15.08 19.55
CA THR A 45 -1.18 15.53 18.37
C THR A 45 -0.77 14.40 17.42
N ARG A 46 -1.18 13.16 17.70
CA ARG A 46 -0.79 12.00 16.92
C ARG A 46 -1.99 11.12 16.66
N VAL A 47 -2.16 10.75 15.40
CA VAL A 47 -3.12 9.73 14.96
C VAL A 47 -2.42 8.75 14.03
N SER A 48 -2.88 7.51 14.01
CA SER A 48 -2.26 6.44 13.23
C SER A 48 -3.31 5.46 12.73
N GLY A 49 -2.95 4.74 11.67
CA GLY A 49 -3.76 3.66 11.11
C GLY A 49 -2.90 2.66 10.36
N GLN A 50 -3.56 1.76 9.64
CA GLN A 50 -2.94 0.61 9.02
C GLN A 50 -3.52 0.39 7.62
N LEU A 51 -2.73 0.62 6.58
CA LEU A 51 -3.14 0.31 5.20
C LEU A 51 -2.91 -1.17 4.90
N SER A 52 -3.72 -1.71 3.98
CA SER A 52 -3.62 -3.10 3.54
C SER A 52 -3.62 -3.17 2.02
N ALA A 53 -2.81 -4.08 1.50
CA ALA A 53 -2.76 -4.43 0.09
C ALA A 53 -2.36 -5.89 -0.07
N SER A 54 -2.62 -6.46 -1.24
CA SER A 54 -2.26 -7.84 -1.58
C SER A 54 -1.72 -7.91 -3.00
N ASP A 55 -0.71 -8.75 -3.20
CA ASP A 55 -0.26 -9.21 -4.52
C ASP A 55 -0.43 -10.73 -4.58
N LEU A 56 -0.89 -11.25 -5.73
CA LEU A 56 -1.12 -12.67 -5.93
C LEU A 56 0.15 -13.42 -6.35
N ASP A 57 1.15 -12.71 -6.85
CA ASP A 57 2.41 -13.31 -7.28
C ASP A 57 3.25 -13.76 -6.08
N THR A 58 3.77 -14.99 -6.17
CA THR A 58 4.50 -15.60 -5.05
C THR A 58 5.90 -15.03 -4.94
N GLY A 59 6.23 -14.48 -3.79
CA GLY A 59 7.56 -13.96 -3.48
C GLY A 59 7.68 -12.43 -3.60
N ASP A 60 6.62 -11.76 -4.05
CA ASP A 60 6.56 -10.31 -4.12
C ASP A 60 6.50 -9.69 -2.72
N GLN A 61 7.15 -8.53 -2.60
CA GLN A 61 7.18 -7.74 -1.37
C GLN A 61 6.52 -6.39 -1.63
N LEU A 62 5.51 -6.08 -0.82
CA LEU A 62 4.83 -4.80 -0.86
C LEU A 62 5.66 -3.73 -0.14
N SER A 63 5.75 -2.54 -0.72
CA SER A 63 6.46 -1.42 -0.13
C SER A 63 5.66 -0.14 -0.24
N TRP A 64 5.19 0.36 0.90
CA TRP A 64 4.43 1.60 0.98
C TRP A 64 5.33 2.84 0.96
N GLU A 65 4.84 3.91 0.35
CA GLU A 65 5.45 5.24 0.46
C GLU A 65 4.43 6.37 0.29
N VAL A 66 4.77 7.55 0.81
CA VAL A 66 4.02 8.79 0.57
C VAL A 66 4.50 9.40 -0.75
N VAL A 67 3.57 9.69 -1.65
CA VAL A 67 3.84 10.24 -2.99
C VAL A 67 3.50 11.73 -2.99
N GLY A 68 4.42 12.53 -3.51
CA GLY A 68 4.26 13.97 -3.61
C GLY A 68 5.48 14.64 -4.24
N SER A 69 5.43 15.96 -4.35
CA SER A 69 6.56 16.76 -4.83
C SER A 69 7.46 17.18 -3.67
N GLY A 70 8.77 17.32 -3.92
CA GLY A 70 9.74 17.77 -2.93
C GLY A 70 10.46 16.65 -2.18
N SER A 71 11.32 17.01 -1.23
CA SER A 71 12.15 16.07 -0.47
C SER A 71 11.44 15.40 0.70
N ASN A 72 10.27 15.91 1.11
CA ASN A 72 9.44 15.31 2.15
C ASN A 72 7.95 15.36 1.73
N PRO A 73 7.49 14.40 0.92
CA PRO A 73 6.13 14.40 0.37
C PRO A 73 5.03 14.24 1.43
N GLY A 74 5.40 13.88 2.66
CA GLY A 74 4.48 13.78 3.80
C GLY A 74 4.24 15.07 4.56
N THR A 75 4.88 16.19 4.21
CA THR A 75 4.66 17.47 4.91
C THR A 75 3.42 18.19 4.37
N GLY A 76 2.47 18.46 5.26
CA GLY A 76 1.33 19.34 5.05
C GLY A 76 1.54 20.72 5.70
N ASN A 77 0.48 21.53 5.70
CA ASN A 77 0.40 22.83 6.38
C ASN A 77 0.21 22.70 7.90
N TYR A 78 -0.47 21.64 8.34
CA TYR A 78 -0.81 21.43 9.76
C TYR A 78 0.00 20.32 10.42
N GLY A 79 0.74 19.52 9.64
CA GLY A 79 1.48 18.39 10.20
C GLY A 79 2.25 17.57 9.18
N ASN A 80 2.75 16.43 9.61
CA ASN A 80 3.51 15.50 8.77
C ASN A 80 2.94 14.07 8.86
N LEU A 81 2.77 13.43 7.70
CA LEU A 81 2.45 12.02 7.55
C LEU A 81 3.71 11.21 7.22
N ALA A 82 3.87 10.08 7.90
CA ALA A 82 4.84 9.05 7.54
C ALA A 82 4.14 7.69 7.45
N VAL A 83 4.65 6.81 6.58
CA VAL A 83 4.23 5.41 6.47
C VAL A 83 5.44 4.50 6.62
N LEU A 84 5.27 3.37 7.32
CA LEU A 84 6.26 2.31 7.38
C LEU A 84 6.17 1.47 6.10
N PRO A 85 7.22 1.41 5.27
CA PRO A 85 7.15 0.78 3.96
C PRO A 85 6.75 -0.70 4.01
N SER A 86 7.27 -1.45 4.98
CA SER A 86 7.06 -2.89 5.07
C SER A 86 5.70 -3.30 5.62
N THR A 87 4.99 -2.40 6.31
CA THR A 87 3.73 -2.76 6.96
C THR A 87 2.56 -1.97 6.45
N GLY A 88 2.73 -0.75 5.93
CA GLY A 88 1.62 0.17 5.64
C GLY A 88 1.07 0.86 6.90
N GLN A 89 1.70 0.69 8.07
CA GLN A 89 1.36 1.46 9.26
C GLN A 89 1.73 2.92 9.03
N TRP A 90 0.76 3.82 9.13
CA TRP A 90 0.98 5.25 8.98
C TRP A 90 0.76 5.99 10.29
N VAL A 91 1.43 7.13 10.41
CA VAL A 91 1.31 8.06 11.53
C VAL A 91 1.25 9.47 10.97
N TYR A 92 0.21 10.21 11.34
CA TYR A 92 0.15 11.65 11.17
C TYR A 92 0.47 12.33 12.51
N ARG A 93 1.28 13.37 12.46
CA ARG A 93 1.62 14.22 13.61
C ARG A 93 1.19 15.64 13.30
N LEU A 94 0.29 16.17 14.13
CA LEU A 94 -0.12 17.57 14.11
C LEU A 94 1.03 18.43 14.65
N ASP A 95 1.42 19.42 13.88
CA ASP A 95 2.41 20.42 14.27
C ASP A 95 1.77 21.43 15.23
N GLN A 96 2.57 21.99 16.13
CA GLN A 96 2.16 23.05 17.06
C GLN A 96 2.57 24.44 16.56
N GLY A 97 2.59 24.60 15.23
CA GLY A 97 2.99 25.82 14.55
C GLY A 97 1.85 26.83 14.41
N ALA A 98 2.16 27.97 13.78
CA ALA A 98 1.22 29.08 13.62
C ALA A 98 -0.07 28.70 12.90
N HIS A 99 -0.04 27.75 11.96
CA HIS A 99 -1.25 27.30 11.27
C HIS A 99 -2.23 26.60 12.22
N THR A 100 -1.73 25.66 13.03
CA THR A 100 -2.54 24.94 14.02
C THR A 100 -3.04 25.88 15.11
N GLN A 101 -2.17 26.74 15.62
CA GLN A 101 -2.47 27.70 16.69
C GLN A 101 -3.38 28.87 16.27
N ALA A 102 -3.71 28.95 14.97
CA ALA A 102 -4.63 29.94 14.42
C ALA A 102 -6.04 29.37 14.21
N LEU A 103 -6.27 28.08 14.51
CA LEU A 103 -7.59 27.48 14.36
C LEU A 103 -8.56 28.05 15.41
N ALA A 104 -9.76 28.41 14.97
CA ALA A 104 -10.81 28.81 15.90
C ALA A 104 -11.45 27.58 16.57
N TYR A 105 -12.07 27.77 17.74
CA TYR A 105 -12.81 26.69 18.40
C TYR A 105 -13.87 26.08 17.48
N GLY A 106 -13.77 24.77 17.26
CA GLY A 106 -14.67 24.01 16.38
C GLY A 106 -14.37 24.14 14.89
N GLU A 107 -13.36 24.92 14.49
CA GLU A 107 -12.89 24.96 13.12
C GLU A 107 -12.31 23.60 12.71
N GLN A 108 -12.68 23.14 11.52
CA GLN A 108 -12.15 21.91 10.95
C GLN A 108 -11.35 22.22 9.70
N LYS A 109 -10.19 21.57 9.58
CA LYS A 109 -9.34 21.55 8.40
C LYS A 109 -9.05 20.12 8.01
N GLN A 110 -8.87 19.91 6.72
CA GLN A 110 -8.54 18.61 6.17
C GLN A 110 -7.25 18.71 5.37
N GLU A 111 -6.38 17.74 5.56
CA GLU A 111 -5.21 17.50 4.72
C GLU A 111 -5.38 16.16 4.01
N THR A 112 -4.87 16.06 2.80
CA THR A 112 -4.91 14.82 2.01
C THR A 112 -3.52 14.50 1.53
N PHE A 113 -3.11 13.26 1.76
CA PHE A 113 -1.83 12.71 1.33
C PHE A 113 -2.08 11.55 0.37
N THR A 114 -1.25 11.43 -0.65
CA THR A 114 -1.31 10.29 -1.57
C THR A 114 -0.27 9.27 -1.17
N LEU A 115 -0.65 8.00 -1.11
CA LEU A 115 0.27 6.89 -0.83
C LEU A 115 0.22 5.90 -1.99
N ARG A 116 1.33 5.19 -2.21
CA ARG A 116 1.40 4.04 -3.13
C ARG A 116 1.99 2.83 -2.43
N VAL A 117 1.71 1.66 -2.99
CA VAL A 117 2.24 0.34 -2.63
C VAL A 117 2.52 -0.44 -3.91
#